data_AF-A0A352ACS7-F1
#
_entry.id   AF-A0A352ACS7-F1
#
_cell.length_a   1.000
_cell.length_b   1.000
_cell.length_c   1.000
_cell.angle_alpha   90.00
_cell.angle_beta   90.00
_cell.angle_gamma   90.00
#
_symmetry.space_group_name_H-M   'P 1'
#
loop_
_entity.id
_entity.type
_entity.pdbx_description
1 polymer ?
#
loop_
_entity_poly.entity_id
_entity_poly.type
_entity_poly.pdbx_seq_one_letter_code
_entity_poly.pdbx_strand_id
1 'polypeptide(L)'
;MQQFYQTFRRPTAENSRQFVTKAEALQAAQLYVKNLSATEVIAYCHQRLAEFNQPEDTQLIIRFLKAYANIEILAGDLKVAITSYQKIQEILGTPTNDIDRRLANEVAEKLDKLEFKKEAYPPISYDFKPFDKLFNWAPFVLVGDWK
;
A
#
# COMPACT_ATOMS: atom_id res chain seq x y z
N MET A 1 -2.14 -7.96 3.75
CA MET A 1 -2.15 -8.81 4.97
C MET A 1 -2.70 -10.20 4.73
N GLN A 2 -3.88 -10.38 4.14
CA GLN A 2 -4.47 -11.72 3.94
C GLN A 2 -3.57 -12.70 3.14
N GLN A 3 -2.92 -12.22 2.07
CA GLN A 3 -1.97 -13.02 1.30
C GLN A 3 -0.75 -13.45 2.13
N PHE A 4 -0.12 -12.53 2.85
CA PHE A 4 1.00 -12.85 3.76
C PHE A 4 0.58 -13.80 4.87
N TYR A 5 -0.58 -13.57 5.49
CA TYR A 5 -1.16 -14.45 6.49
C TYR A 5 -1.38 -15.87 5.95
N GLN A 6 -1.85 -16.04 4.71
CA GLN A 6 -2.01 -17.35 4.08
C GLN A 6 -0.65 -18.03 3.84
N THR A 7 0.39 -17.27 3.49
CA THR A 7 1.76 -17.78 3.33
C THR A 7 2.33 -18.27 4.66
N PHE A 8 2.22 -17.49 5.74
CA PHE A 8 2.76 -17.84 7.06
C PHE A 8 1.95 -18.89 7.83
N ARG A 9 0.76 -19.24 7.35
CA ARG A 9 -0.03 -20.37 7.88
C ARG A 9 0.49 -21.73 7.41
N ARG A 10 1.40 -21.77 6.43
CA ARG A 10 2.01 -23.02 5.96
C ARG A 10 3.17 -23.39 6.90
N PRO A 11 3.21 -24.60 7.46
CA PRO A 11 4.36 -25.03 8.26
C PRO A 11 5.63 -25.02 7.40
N THR A 12 6.74 -24.55 7.96
CA THR A 12 8.06 -24.65 7.33
C THR A 12 8.43 -26.13 7.13
N ALA A 13 9.14 -26.45 6.05
CA ALA A 13 9.50 -27.82 5.67
C ALA A 13 10.25 -28.60 6.78
N GLU A 14 10.92 -27.88 7.69
CA GLU A 14 11.64 -28.45 8.84
C GLU A 14 10.73 -28.86 10.01
N ASN A 15 9.50 -28.35 10.11
CA ASN A 15 8.60 -28.55 11.26
C ASN A 15 7.18 -28.98 10.83
N SER A 16 7.10 -30.03 10.02
CA SER A 16 5.87 -30.56 9.41
C SER A 16 4.77 -31.05 10.39
N ARG A 17 4.98 -30.94 11.71
CA ARG A 17 4.04 -31.37 12.77
C ARG A 17 3.56 -30.25 13.71
N GLN A 18 4.07 -29.03 13.59
CA GLN A 18 3.63 -27.92 14.45
C GLN A 18 2.54 -27.11 13.76
N PHE A 19 1.36 -27.04 14.41
CA PHE A 19 0.29 -26.15 13.99
C PHE A 19 0.70 -24.71 14.29
N VAL A 20 0.95 -23.92 13.24
CA VAL A 20 1.10 -22.46 13.39
C VAL A 20 -0.25 -21.88 13.77
N THR A 21 -0.34 -21.32 14.97
CA THR A 21 -1.55 -20.64 15.44
C THR A 21 -1.82 -19.39 14.60
N LYS A 22 -3.08 -18.92 14.59
CA LYS A 22 -3.43 -17.66 13.91
C LYS A 22 -2.59 -16.48 14.43
N ALA A 23 -2.30 -16.46 15.72
CA ALA A 23 -1.51 -15.43 16.38
C ALA A 23 -0.06 -15.43 15.87
N GLU A 24 0.57 -16.59 15.77
CA GLU A 24 1.93 -16.74 15.23
C GLU A 24 2.01 -16.36 13.75
N ALA A 25 1.04 -16.81 12.94
CA ALA A 25 0.98 -16.45 11.52
C ALA A 25 0.77 -14.94 11.33
N LEU A 26 -0.06 -14.32 12.16
CA LEU A 26 -0.25 -12.87 12.15
C LEU A 26 1.06 -12.19 12.52
N GLN A 27 1.66 -12.53 13.66
CA GLN A 27 2.92 -11.97 14.14
C GLN A 27 4.03 -12.06 13.10
N ALA A 28 4.19 -13.21 12.43
CA ALA A 28 5.15 -13.41 11.35
C ALA A 28 4.86 -12.47 10.17
N ALA A 29 3.59 -12.35 9.75
CA ALA A 29 3.20 -11.39 8.72
C ALA A 29 3.48 -9.93 9.14
N GLN A 30 3.36 -9.62 10.43
CA GLN A 30 3.65 -8.29 10.93
C GLN A 30 5.14 -7.96 10.87
N LEU A 31 5.96 -8.89 11.36
CA LEU A 31 7.42 -8.75 11.31
C LEU A 31 7.93 -8.69 9.86
N TYR A 32 7.31 -9.43 8.95
CA TYR A 32 7.63 -9.36 7.53
C TYR A 32 7.36 -7.96 6.97
N VAL A 33 6.12 -7.46 7.08
CA VAL A 33 5.76 -6.15 6.51
C VAL A 33 6.54 -5.00 7.16
N LYS A 34 6.80 -5.06 8.48
CA LYS A 34 7.65 -4.06 9.17
C LYS A 34 9.04 -3.95 8.54
N ASN A 35 9.59 -5.07 8.07
CA ASN A 35 10.95 -5.13 7.55
C ASN A 35 11.07 -4.83 6.06
N LEU A 36 9.96 -4.65 5.35
CA LEU A 36 10.00 -4.31 3.93
C LEU A 36 10.68 -2.96 3.70
N SER A 37 11.59 -2.93 2.73
CA SER A 37 12.14 -1.69 2.19
C SER A 37 11.11 -0.98 1.30
N ALA A 38 11.33 0.32 1.06
CA ALA A 38 10.53 1.07 0.10
C ALA A 38 10.55 0.41 -1.31
N THR A 39 11.71 -0.09 -1.74
CA THR A 39 11.86 -0.77 -3.04
C THR A 39 11.06 -2.06 -3.13
N GLU A 40 11.00 -2.86 -2.07
CA GLU A 40 10.19 -4.08 -2.03
C GLU A 40 8.69 -3.77 -2.07
N VAL A 41 8.26 -2.71 -1.38
CA VAL A 41 6.86 -2.26 -1.41
C VAL A 41 6.45 -1.77 -2.80
N ILE A 42 7.33 -1.00 -3.45
CA ILE A 42 7.13 -0.53 -4.83
C ILE A 42 7.03 -1.72 -5.79
N ALA A 43 7.97 -2.67 -5.72
CA ALA A 43 7.97 -3.86 -6.55
C ALA A 43 6.67 -4.67 -6.38
N TYR A 44 6.22 -4.84 -5.14
CA TYR A 44 4.94 -5.51 -4.85
C TYR A 44 3.75 -4.76 -5.46
N CYS A 45 3.70 -3.43 -5.36
CA CYS A 45 2.64 -2.64 -5.98
C CYS A 45 2.63 -2.78 -7.51
N HIS A 46 3.78 -2.74 -8.16
CA HIS A 46 3.90 -2.95 -9.61
C HIS A 46 3.44 -4.33 -10.03
N GLN A 47 3.87 -5.37 -9.33
CA GLN A 47 3.45 -6.74 -9.62
C GLN A 47 1.92 -6.85 -9.53
N ARG A 48 1.32 -6.34 -8.45
CA ARG A 48 -0.13 -6.38 -8.27
C ARG A 48 -0.86 -5.57 -9.33
N LEU A 49 -0.36 -4.39 -9.70
CA LEU A 49 -0.94 -3.57 -10.77
C LEU A 49 -0.89 -4.28 -12.14
N ALA A 50 0.14 -5.07 -12.42
CA ALA A 50 0.25 -5.85 -13.65
C ALA A 50 -0.71 -7.06 -13.71
N GLU A 51 -1.18 -7.54 -12.56
CA GLU A 51 -2.13 -8.65 -12.47
C GLU A 51 -3.58 -8.20 -12.74
N PHE A 52 -3.90 -6.90 -12.64
CA PHE A 52 -5.23 -6.37 -12.89
C PHE A 52 -5.43 -6.01 -14.36
N ASN A 53 -6.25 -6.79 -15.05
CA ASN A 53 -6.63 -6.56 -16.45
C ASN A 53 -8.13 -6.30 -16.65
N GLN A 54 -8.93 -6.29 -15.58
CA GLN A 54 -10.39 -6.19 -15.67
C GLN A 54 -10.96 -4.91 -15.05
N PRO A 55 -12.06 -4.35 -15.60
CA PRO A 55 -12.67 -3.11 -15.12
C PRO A 55 -13.19 -3.19 -13.67
N GLU A 56 -13.58 -4.39 -13.22
CA GLU A 56 -14.11 -4.63 -11.87
C GLU A 56 -13.08 -4.37 -10.75
N ASP A 57 -11.79 -4.33 -11.08
CA ASP A 57 -10.71 -4.11 -10.12
C ASP A 57 -10.37 -2.63 -9.90
N THR A 58 -11.14 -1.70 -10.45
CA THR A 58 -10.85 -0.25 -10.44
C THR A 58 -10.50 0.29 -9.05
N GLN A 59 -11.30 -0.05 -8.02
CA GLN A 59 -11.03 0.39 -6.64
C GLN A 59 -9.74 -0.20 -6.07
N LEU A 60 -9.40 -1.43 -6.47
CA LEU A 60 -8.18 -2.10 -6.04
C LEU A 60 -6.95 -1.51 -6.73
N ILE A 61 -7.05 -1.23 -8.04
CA ILE A 61 -6.05 -0.49 -8.82
C ILE A 61 -5.76 0.86 -8.16
N ILE A 62 -6.80 1.65 -7.84
CA ILE A 62 -6.63 2.95 -7.18
C ILE A 62 -5.94 2.80 -5.82
N ARG A 63 -6.28 1.76 -5.03
CA ARG A 63 -5.60 1.50 -3.74
C ARG A 63 -4.10 1.24 -3.92
N PHE A 64 -3.72 0.43 -4.90
CA PHE A 64 -2.31 0.16 -5.18
C PHE A 64 -1.57 1.39 -5.73
N LEU A 65 -2.21 2.18 -6.60
CA LEU A 65 -1.65 3.44 -7.07
C LEU A 65 -1.47 4.46 -5.93
N LYS A 66 -2.42 4.58 -5.00
CA LYS A 66 -2.28 5.45 -3.81
C LYS A 66 -1.14 4.95 -2.90
N ALA A 67 -1.06 3.64 -2.68
CA ALA A 67 0.01 3.06 -1.86
C ALA A 67 1.39 3.34 -2.47
N TYR A 68 1.54 3.09 -3.77
CA TYR A 68 2.75 3.40 -4.53
C TYR A 68 3.10 4.89 -4.44
N ALA A 69 2.19 5.79 -4.78
CA ALA A 69 2.41 7.23 -4.74
C ALA A 69 2.81 7.73 -3.34
N ASN A 70 2.26 7.15 -2.27
CA ASN A 70 2.67 7.50 -0.91
C ASN A 70 4.12 7.12 -0.59
N ILE A 71 4.61 5.98 -1.10
CA ILE A 71 6.03 5.62 -0.96
C ILE A 71 6.91 6.59 -1.72
N GLU A 72 6.52 6.98 -2.94
CA GLU A 72 7.24 7.99 -3.75
C GLU A 72 7.32 9.35 -3.03
N ILE A 73 6.23 9.78 -2.38
CA ILE A 73 6.23 10.99 -1.56
C ILE A 73 7.22 10.90 -0.39
N LEU A 74 7.27 9.75 0.29
CA LEU A 74 8.20 9.52 1.40
C LEU A 74 9.65 9.47 0.91
N ALA A 75 9.87 8.92 -0.29
CA ALA A 75 11.17 8.87 -0.93
C ALA A 75 11.65 10.23 -1.45
N GLY A 76 10.75 11.23 -1.55
CA GLY A 76 11.04 12.54 -2.13
C GLY A 76 10.87 12.60 -3.65
N ASP A 77 10.47 11.50 -4.32
CA ASP A 77 10.17 11.50 -5.75
C ASP A 77 8.75 12.04 -6.01
N LEU A 78 8.62 13.36 -5.88
CA LEU A 78 7.35 14.04 -6.04
C LEU A 78 6.85 13.98 -7.49
N LYS A 79 7.75 13.85 -8.47
CA LYS A 79 7.37 13.77 -9.88
C LYS A 79 6.62 12.47 -10.17
N VAL A 80 7.17 11.33 -9.73
CA VAL A 80 6.52 10.02 -9.89
C VAL A 80 5.23 9.93 -9.07
N ALA A 81 5.22 10.52 -7.87
CA ALA A 81 4.00 10.62 -7.06
C ALA A 81 2.88 11.38 -7.79
N ILE A 82 3.18 12.54 -8.38
CA ILE A 82 2.22 13.35 -9.15
C ILE A 82 1.67 12.54 -10.33
N THR A 83 2.54 11.90 -11.12
CA THR A 83 2.11 11.06 -12.25
C THR A 83 1.17 9.94 -11.80
N SER A 84 1.42 9.34 -10.63
CA SER A 84 0.57 8.29 -10.09
C SER A 84 -0.81 8.81 -9.67
N TYR A 85 -0.89 10.00 -9.07
CA TYR A 85 -2.16 10.65 -8.72
C TYR A 85 -2.93 11.14 -9.96
N GLN A 86 -2.24 11.63 -10.98
CA GLN A 86 -2.85 11.96 -12.27
C GLN A 86 -3.51 10.72 -12.90
N LYS A 87 -2.82 9.57 -12.88
CA LYS A 87 -3.39 8.31 -13.35
C LYS A 87 -4.64 7.88 -12.55
N ILE A 88 -4.65 8.12 -11.23
CA ILE A 88 -5.87 7.88 -10.41
C ILE A 88 -7.01 8.79 -10.86
N GLN A 89 -6.73 10.06 -11.14
CA GLN A 89 -7.72 11.02 -11.62
C GLN A 89 -8.29 10.61 -12.98
N GLU A 90 -7.45 10.13 -13.90
CA GLU A 90 -7.88 9.58 -15.20
C GLU A 90 -8.79 8.37 -15.03
N ILE A 91 -8.45 7.45 -14.12
CA ILE A 91 -9.26 6.25 -13.84
C ILE A 91 -10.63 6.64 -13.25
N LEU A 92 -10.68 7.64 -12.37
CA LEU A 92 -11.93 8.11 -11.77
C LEU A 92 -12.84 8.83 -12.77
N GLY A 93 -12.25 9.46 -13.79
CA GLY A 93 -12.97 10.18 -14.84
C GLY A 93 -13.96 11.19 -14.25
N THR A 94 -15.22 11.09 -14.68
CA THR A 94 -16.33 11.88 -14.10
C THR A 94 -17.08 11.02 -13.08
N PRO A 95 -16.84 11.22 -11.76
CA PRO A 95 -17.41 10.36 -10.74
C PRO A 95 -18.94 10.49 -10.65
N THR A 96 -19.64 9.37 -10.82
CA THR A 96 -21.11 9.31 -10.80
C THR A 96 -21.68 9.06 -9.40
N ASN A 97 -20.93 8.41 -8.52
CA ASN A 97 -21.32 8.13 -7.13
C ASN A 97 -20.54 9.00 -6.13
N ASP A 98 -21.07 9.11 -4.91
CA ASP A 98 -20.52 9.97 -3.85
C ASP A 98 -19.14 9.51 -3.35
N ILE A 99 -18.86 8.20 -3.38
CA ILE A 99 -17.60 7.64 -2.90
C ILE A 99 -16.47 8.07 -3.84
N ASP A 100 -16.66 7.88 -5.15
CA ASP A 100 -15.70 8.28 -6.16
C ASP A 100 -15.54 9.79 -6.24
N ARG A 101 -16.62 10.55 -5.97
CA ARG A 101 -16.54 12.02 -5.88
C ARG A 101 -15.66 12.49 -4.72
N ARG A 102 -15.83 11.91 -3.53
CA ARG A 102 -14.97 12.20 -2.38
C ARG A 102 -13.52 11.85 -2.69
N LEU A 103 -13.30 10.68 -3.28
CA LEU A 103 -11.97 10.23 -3.65
C LEU A 103 -11.31 11.13 -4.71
N ALA A 104 -12.06 11.58 -5.72
CA ALA A 104 -11.58 12.53 -6.72
C ALA A 104 -11.18 13.86 -6.08
N ASN A 105 -11.97 14.37 -5.12
CA ASN A 105 -11.63 15.58 -4.37
C ASN A 105 -10.37 15.41 -3.53
N GLU A 106 -10.21 14.27 -2.83
CA GLU A 106 -8.98 13.95 -2.09
C GLU A 106 -7.74 13.92 -3.01
N VAL A 107 -7.88 13.32 -4.19
CA VAL A 107 -6.81 13.22 -5.19
C VAL A 107 -6.45 14.60 -5.72
N ALA A 108 -7.44 15.44 -6.04
CA ALA A 108 -7.21 16.81 -6.50
C ALA A 108 -6.48 17.65 -5.44
N GLU A 109 -6.96 17.64 -4.19
CA GLU A 109 -6.31 18.36 -3.09
C GLU A 109 -4.87 17.88 -2.86
N LYS A 110 -4.65 16.57 -3.00
CA LYS A 110 -3.31 16.00 -2.87
C LYS A 110 -2.40 16.44 -4.01
N LEU A 111 -2.88 16.46 -5.25
CA LEU A 111 -2.14 16.94 -6.41
C LEU A 111 -1.72 18.40 -6.21
N ASP A 112 -2.64 19.29 -5.81
CA ASP A 112 -2.31 20.69 -5.54
C ASP A 112 -1.17 20.81 -4.51
N LYS A 113 -1.26 20.08 -3.40
CA LYS A 113 -0.21 20.06 -2.37
C LYS A 113 1.14 19.57 -2.90
N LEU A 114 1.15 18.56 -3.77
CA LEU A 114 2.37 18.02 -4.35
C LEU A 114 2.99 18.98 -5.37
N GLU A 115 2.14 19.65 -6.16
CA GLU A 115 2.54 20.67 -7.12
C GLU A 115 3.22 21.85 -6.42
N PHE A 116 2.72 22.30 -5.28
CA PHE A 116 3.43 23.30 -4.46
C PHE A 116 4.74 22.76 -3.88
N LYS A 117 4.78 21.50 -3.44
CA LYS A 117 5.96 20.91 -2.79
C LYS A 117 7.09 20.59 -3.77
N LYS A 118 6.80 20.36 -5.06
CA LYS A 118 7.82 19.96 -6.06
C LYS A 118 8.93 20.99 -6.25
N GLU A 119 8.65 22.26 -5.97
CA GLU A 119 9.61 23.36 -6.07
C GLU A 119 10.75 23.26 -5.05
N ALA A 120 10.58 22.48 -3.98
CA ALA A 120 11.56 22.33 -2.90
C ALA A 120 12.69 21.31 -3.19
N TYR A 121 12.67 20.63 -4.34
CA TYR A 121 13.67 19.64 -4.78
C TYR A 121 14.28 18.79 -3.64
N PRO A 122 13.48 17.99 -2.91
CA PRO A 122 14.02 17.12 -1.88
C PRO A 122 14.95 16.06 -2.50
N PRO A 123 16.02 15.65 -1.80
CA PRO A 123 16.85 14.53 -2.26
C PRO A 123 16.00 13.25 -2.31
N ILE A 124 16.10 12.52 -3.42
CA ILE A 124 15.37 11.26 -3.62
C ILE A 124 16.16 10.13 -2.93
N SER A 125 15.50 9.40 -2.04
CA SER A 125 16.06 8.21 -1.39
C SER A 125 14.99 7.16 -1.12
N TYR A 126 15.23 5.94 -1.60
CA TYR A 126 14.43 4.75 -1.31
C TYR A 126 15.02 3.87 -0.21
N ASP A 127 16.12 4.31 0.42
CA ASP A 127 16.79 3.58 1.51
C ASP A 127 16.10 3.85 2.85
N PHE A 128 14.86 3.38 2.96
CA PHE A 128 14.09 3.43 4.19
C PHE A 128 13.09 2.27 4.27
N LYS A 129 12.60 2.01 5.48
CA LYS A 129 11.54 1.04 5.77
C LYS A 129 10.23 1.81 6.03
N PRO A 130 9.25 1.81 5.10
CA PRO A 130 8.03 2.61 5.23
C PRO A 130 7.21 2.28 6.47
N PHE A 131 7.37 1.06 6.99
CA PHE A 131 6.59 0.52 8.10
C PHE A 131 7.40 0.35 9.39
N ASP A 132 8.58 0.99 9.48
CA ASP A 132 9.47 0.87 10.65
C ASP A 132 8.82 1.38 11.94
N LYS A 133 8.13 2.53 11.85
CA LYS A 133 7.38 3.10 12.96
C LYS A 133 6.00 2.45 13.06
N LEU A 134 5.80 1.62 14.09
CA LEU A 134 4.61 0.81 14.36
C LEU A 134 3.30 1.59 14.66
N PHE A 135 3.25 2.92 14.50
CA PHE A 135 2.13 3.73 14.99
C PHE A 135 0.76 3.51 14.32
N ASN A 136 0.66 2.68 13.27
CA ASN A 136 -0.61 2.39 12.58
C ASN A 136 -1.06 0.91 12.65
N TRP A 137 -0.41 0.07 13.44
CA TRP A 137 -0.76 -1.36 13.55
C TRP A 137 -1.84 -1.64 14.61
N ALA A 138 -2.25 -0.60 15.34
CA ALA A 138 -3.02 -0.69 16.57
C ALA A 138 -4.53 -1.00 16.48
N PRO A 139 -5.19 -1.23 15.32
CA PRO A 139 -6.51 -1.86 15.35
C PRO A 139 -6.44 -3.38 15.11
N PHE A 140 -5.52 -3.90 14.29
CA PHE A 140 -5.55 -5.32 13.92
C PHE A 140 -5.19 -6.27 15.07
N VAL A 141 -4.44 -5.78 16.07
CA VAL A 141 -4.08 -6.54 17.28
C VAL A 141 -5.24 -6.62 18.27
N LEU A 142 -6.24 -5.74 18.17
CA LEU A 142 -7.40 -5.69 19.06
C LEU A 142 -8.68 -6.28 18.46
N VAL A 143 -8.76 -6.51 17.15
CA VAL A 143 -9.89 -7.26 16.57
C VAL A 143 -9.64 -8.76 16.67
N GLY A 144 -9.55 -9.23 17.91
CA GLY A 144 -9.76 -10.62 18.31
C GLY A 144 -11.23 -11.07 18.19
N ASP A 145 -12.05 -10.37 17.40
CA ASP A 145 -13.44 -10.70 17.13
C ASP A 145 -13.70 -10.60 15.62
N TRP A 146 -13.39 -11.69 14.90
CA TRP A 146 -14.05 -11.98 13.63
C TRP A 146 -14.73 -13.33 13.82
N LYS A 147 -16.02 -13.29 14.15
CA LYS A 147 -16.94 -14.43 14.03
C LYS A 147 -17.06 -14.85 12.57
#